data_AF-A0A6C2U742-F1
#
_entry.id   AF-A0A6C2U742-F1
#
_cell.length_a   1.000
_cell.length_b   1.000
_cell.length_c   1.000
_cell.angle_alpha   90.00
_cell.angle_beta   90.00
_cell.angle_gamma   90.00
#
_symmetry.space_group_name_H-M   'P 1'
#
loop_
_entity.id
_entity.type
_entity.pdbx_description
1 polymer ?
#
loop_
_entity_poly.entity_id
_entity_poly.type
_entity_poly.pdbx_seq_one_letter_code
_entity_poly.pdbx_strand_id
1 'polypeptide(L)'
;MPPKVPRTEYSPQFLWELLNAVTGSRITAESSQTERETAGNRFVKEWDYGMFWSILTHSQVLEECRTKMGHAEYASEGSDRCDEVECPFEDPDDVLALDPWAVYGERNHATLVEEYNDHYATLRQRYPDTVNMTGIYVSLMSGLIEILAGT
;
A
#
# COMPACT_ATOMS: atom_id res chain seq x y z
N MET A 1 27.89 14.96 1.58
CA MET A 1 26.46 15.07 1.94
C MET A 1 25.73 15.75 0.80
N PRO A 2 24.53 15.28 0.39
CA PRO A 2 23.76 15.95 -0.65
C PRO A 2 23.43 17.39 -0.24
N PRO A 3 23.22 18.32 -1.21
CA PRO A 3 23.01 19.73 -0.93
C PRO A 3 21.63 20.05 -0.32
N LYS A 4 20.71 19.07 -0.30
CA LYS A 4 19.37 19.16 0.28
C LYS A 4 19.04 17.90 1.07
N VAL A 5 18.14 18.03 2.05
CA VAL A 5 17.53 16.88 2.73
C VAL A 5 16.50 16.26 1.77
N PRO A 6 16.61 14.96 1.42
CA PRO A 6 15.66 14.32 0.52
C PRO A 6 14.27 14.26 1.16
N ARG A 7 13.23 14.53 0.36
CA ARG A 7 11.83 14.50 0.80
C ARG A 7 11.16 13.19 0.40
N THR A 8 10.24 12.74 1.23
CA THR A 8 9.20 11.74 0.92
C THR A 8 7.99 12.07 1.78
N GLU A 9 6.77 11.86 1.27
CA GLU A 9 5.56 11.90 2.10
C GLU A 9 4.83 10.57 1.97
N TYR A 10 4.00 10.26 2.96
CA TYR A 10 3.15 9.07 2.92
C TYR A 10 1.75 9.48 2.45
N SER A 11 1.32 8.89 1.34
CA SER A 11 -0.07 8.94 0.88
C SER A 11 -0.67 10.35 0.57
N PRO A 12 0.09 11.36 0.07
CA PRO A 12 -0.50 12.65 -0.30
C PRO A 12 -1.50 12.55 -1.46
N GLN A 13 -1.50 11.46 -2.21
CA GLN A 13 -2.43 11.21 -3.30
C GLN A 13 -3.89 11.07 -2.86
N PHE A 14 -4.17 10.98 -1.55
CA PHE A 14 -5.52 10.99 -0.99
C PHE A 14 -5.93 12.37 -0.44
N LEU A 15 -5.08 13.40 -0.59
CA LEU A 15 -5.26 14.74 -0.05
C LEU A 15 -5.44 15.76 -1.19
N TRP A 16 -6.68 15.97 -1.64
CA TRP A 16 -6.98 16.75 -2.85
C TRP A 16 -6.52 18.21 -2.76
N GLU A 17 -6.70 18.85 -1.60
CA GLU A 17 -6.28 20.23 -1.39
C GLU A 17 -4.76 20.40 -1.57
N LEU A 18 -3.98 19.49 -0.98
CA LEU A 18 -2.52 19.50 -1.10
C LEU A 18 -2.08 19.22 -2.55
N LEU A 19 -2.65 18.20 -3.17
CA LEU A 19 -2.40 17.87 -4.58
C LEU A 19 -2.67 19.06 -5.50
N ASN A 20 -3.84 19.69 -5.35
CA ASN A 20 -4.23 20.83 -6.18
C ASN A 20 -3.37 22.08 -5.89
N ALA A 21 -2.99 22.32 -4.63
CA ALA A 21 -2.14 23.45 -4.26
C ALA A 21 -0.73 23.36 -4.85
N VAL A 22 -0.13 22.17 -4.83
CA VAL A 22 1.22 21.95 -5.34
C VAL A 22 1.22 21.93 -6.85
N THR A 23 0.26 21.24 -7.43
CA THR A 23 0.29 20.99 -8.86
C THR A 23 -0.46 22.02 -9.68
N GLY A 24 -1.39 22.77 -9.09
CA GLY A 24 -2.34 23.59 -9.84
C GLY A 24 -3.41 22.77 -10.57
N SER A 25 -3.56 21.48 -10.24
CA SER A 25 -4.68 20.66 -10.70
C SER A 25 -6.01 21.08 -10.05
N ARG A 26 -7.11 20.46 -10.50
CA ARG A 26 -8.45 20.61 -9.93
C ARG A 26 -9.11 19.25 -9.76
N ILE A 27 -8.36 18.32 -9.18
CA ILE A 27 -8.82 16.96 -8.91
C ILE A 27 -9.79 16.97 -7.74
N THR A 28 -10.82 16.16 -7.86
CA THR A 28 -11.85 15.88 -6.85
C THR A 28 -12.07 14.35 -6.78
N ALA A 29 -12.90 13.88 -5.85
CA ALA A 29 -13.25 12.46 -5.78
C ALA A 29 -13.94 11.93 -7.04
N GLU A 30 -14.67 12.78 -7.77
CA GLU A 30 -15.35 12.44 -9.02
C GLU A 30 -14.42 12.40 -10.24
N SER A 31 -13.19 12.89 -10.10
CA SER A 31 -12.21 12.82 -11.18
C SER A 31 -11.90 11.36 -11.54
N SER A 32 -11.63 11.11 -12.81
CA SER A 32 -11.26 9.77 -13.26
C SER A 32 -9.99 9.29 -12.57
N GLN A 33 -9.82 7.96 -12.48
CA GLN A 33 -8.61 7.37 -11.93
C GLN A 33 -7.36 7.87 -12.65
N THR A 34 -7.39 7.96 -13.98
CA THR A 34 -6.27 8.47 -14.79
C THR A 34 -5.91 9.92 -14.46
N GLU A 35 -6.91 10.79 -14.23
CA GLU A 35 -6.66 12.18 -13.83
C GLU A 35 -6.01 12.27 -12.45
N ARG A 36 -6.52 11.47 -11.49
CA ARG A 36 -5.95 11.36 -10.14
C ARG A 36 -4.51 10.85 -10.17
N GLU A 37 -4.24 9.79 -10.92
CA GLU A 37 -2.89 9.24 -11.09
C GLU A 37 -1.94 10.23 -11.76
N THR A 38 -2.41 10.96 -12.76
CA THR A 38 -1.60 11.99 -13.45
C THR A 38 -1.23 13.12 -12.50
N ALA A 39 -2.17 13.61 -11.69
CA ALA A 39 -1.90 14.63 -10.69
C ALA A 39 -0.95 14.11 -9.59
N GLY A 40 -1.16 12.89 -9.11
CA GLY A 40 -0.26 12.23 -8.14
C GLY A 40 1.17 12.11 -8.67
N ASN A 41 1.34 11.69 -9.93
CA ASN A 41 2.65 11.60 -10.55
C ASN A 41 3.32 12.97 -10.70
N ARG A 42 2.55 14.01 -11.04
CA ARG A 42 3.05 15.38 -11.12
C ARG A 42 3.46 15.91 -9.74
N PHE A 43 2.70 15.58 -8.69
CA PHE A 43 3.01 15.94 -7.31
C PHE A 43 4.37 15.41 -6.87
N VAL A 44 4.67 14.13 -7.10
CA VAL A 44 5.97 13.54 -6.74
C VAL A 44 7.14 14.35 -7.33
N LYS A 45 6.98 14.79 -8.58
CA LYS A 45 7.96 15.60 -9.30
C LYS A 45 8.06 17.03 -8.78
N GLU A 46 6.93 17.73 -8.64
CA GLU A 46 6.90 19.14 -8.22
C GLU A 46 7.21 19.32 -6.72
N TRP A 47 6.88 18.32 -5.90
CA TRP A 47 7.25 18.26 -4.49
C TRP A 47 8.68 17.75 -4.27
N ASP A 48 9.40 17.43 -5.36
CA ASP A 48 10.83 17.12 -5.40
C ASP A 48 11.24 15.96 -4.48
N TYR A 49 10.56 14.82 -4.66
CA TYR A 49 10.83 13.61 -3.89
C TYR A 49 12.26 13.10 -4.12
N GLY A 50 12.96 12.79 -3.03
CA GLY A 50 14.23 12.07 -3.09
C GLY A 50 14.06 10.55 -3.12
N MET A 51 12.93 10.06 -2.62
CA MET A 51 12.60 8.64 -2.55
C MET A 51 11.09 8.48 -2.80
N PHE A 52 10.72 7.48 -3.59
CA PHE A 52 9.32 7.08 -3.73
C PHE A 52 9.12 5.75 -3.00
N TRP A 53 8.46 5.81 -1.84
CA TRP A 53 8.16 4.62 -1.05
C TRP A 53 7.07 3.79 -1.73
N SER A 54 7.33 2.50 -1.93
CA SER A 54 6.38 1.57 -2.52
C SER A 54 6.68 0.13 -2.11
N ILE A 55 5.63 -0.67 -2.04
CA ILE A 55 5.65 -2.07 -1.61
C ILE A 55 4.86 -2.91 -2.60
N LEU A 56 5.25 -4.16 -2.77
CA LEU A 56 4.53 -5.12 -3.61
C LEU A 56 3.73 -6.10 -2.74
N THR A 57 4.41 -6.73 -1.78
CA THR A 57 3.78 -7.70 -0.87
C THR A 57 3.30 -7.00 0.40
N HIS A 58 2.02 -7.08 0.67
CA HIS A 58 1.32 -6.60 1.86
C HIS A 58 0.31 -7.68 2.31
N SER A 59 -0.80 -7.31 2.95
CA SER A 59 -1.78 -8.25 3.51
C SER A 59 -2.49 -9.12 2.45
N GLN A 60 -2.38 -8.83 1.15
CA GLN A 60 -3.02 -9.64 0.10
C GLN A 60 -2.54 -11.09 0.07
N VAL A 61 -1.33 -11.37 0.58
CA VAL A 61 -0.82 -12.75 0.66
C VAL A 61 -1.46 -13.59 1.76
N LEU A 62 -2.34 -12.99 2.56
CA LEU A 62 -3.07 -13.61 3.66
C LEU A 62 -4.57 -13.71 3.39
N GLU A 63 -5.02 -13.47 2.16
CA GLU A 63 -6.45 -13.41 1.81
C GLU A 63 -7.23 -14.70 2.06
N GLU A 64 -6.56 -15.85 1.99
CA GLU A 64 -7.19 -17.16 2.25
C GLU A 64 -7.74 -17.28 3.67
N CYS A 65 -7.08 -16.65 4.65
CA CYS A 65 -7.50 -16.67 6.04
C CYS A 65 -6.93 -15.45 6.76
N ARG A 66 -7.76 -14.44 7.03
CA ARG A 66 -7.41 -13.28 7.84
C ARG A 66 -8.64 -12.63 8.44
N THR A 67 -8.45 -11.89 9.53
CA THR A 67 -9.48 -10.98 10.05
C THR A 67 -9.64 -9.75 9.15
N LYS A 68 -10.87 -9.24 9.03
CA LYS A 68 -11.16 -7.90 8.53
C LYS A 68 -11.64 -7.07 9.72
N MET A 69 -11.03 -5.91 9.92
CA MET A 69 -11.33 -5.01 11.04
C MET A 69 -12.04 -3.72 10.63
N GLY A 70 -12.51 -3.67 9.39
CA GLY A 70 -12.86 -2.42 8.74
C GLY A 70 -11.63 -1.53 8.50
N HIS A 71 -11.89 -0.30 8.07
CA HIS A 71 -10.90 0.73 7.82
C HIS A 71 -11.54 2.07 8.18
N ALA A 72 -10.85 2.86 9.01
CA ALA A 72 -11.31 4.20 9.37
C ALA A 72 -11.17 5.17 8.18
N GLU A 73 -11.91 6.27 8.21
CA GLU A 73 -11.76 7.33 7.21
C GLU A 73 -10.36 7.98 7.32
N TYR A 74 -9.60 7.93 6.24
CA TYR A 74 -8.31 8.62 6.10
C TYR A 74 -8.23 9.44 4.81
N ALA A 75 -8.80 8.95 3.71
CA ALA A 75 -8.84 9.67 2.45
C ALA A 75 -9.72 10.92 2.54
N SER A 76 -9.42 11.94 1.73
CA SER A 76 -10.31 13.09 1.58
C SER A 76 -11.69 12.59 1.17
N GLU A 77 -12.71 12.94 1.97
CA GLU A 77 -14.12 12.54 1.79
C GLU A 77 -14.46 11.08 2.19
N GLY A 78 -13.56 10.38 2.89
CA GLY A 78 -13.86 9.09 3.53
C GLY A 78 -14.11 7.94 2.57
N SER A 79 -13.65 8.06 1.33
CA SER A 79 -13.77 7.01 0.30
C SER A 79 -13.12 5.67 0.67
N ASP A 80 -12.20 5.66 1.63
CA ASP A 80 -11.51 4.49 2.14
C ASP A 80 -12.12 3.91 3.41
N ARG A 81 -13.22 4.50 3.92
CA ARG A 81 -13.92 3.93 5.06
C ARG A 81 -14.54 2.59 4.70
N CYS A 82 -14.30 1.59 5.54
CA CYS A 82 -14.91 0.27 5.44
C CYS A 82 -15.42 -0.15 6.82
N ASP A 83 -16.72 -0.42 6.94
CA ASP A 83 -17.31 -0.91 8.19
C ASP A 83 -17.40 -2.45 8.21
N GLU A 84 -16.86 -3.14 7.20
CA GLU A 84 -16.87 -4.61 7.10
C GLU A 84 -15.89 -5.23 8.09
N VAL A 85 -16.45 -5.98 9.05
CA VAL A 85 -15.70 -6.73 10.06
C VAL A 85 -16.01 -8.21 9.90
N GLU A 86 -14.98 -9.03 9.85
CA GLU A 86 -15.08 -10.48 9.64
C GLU A 86 -13.94 -11.18 10.40
N CYS A 87 -14.26 -12.24 11.14
CA CYS A 87 -13.26 -13.09 11.80
C CYS A 87 -13.49 -14.54 11.36
N PRO A 88 -12.48 -15.21 10.77
CA PRO A 88 -12.61 -16.60 10.33
C PRO A 88 -12.49 -17.62 11.48
N PHE A 89 -12.25 -17.15 12.70
CA PHE A 89 -12.09 -17.97 13.91
C PHE A 89 -13.28 -17.74 14.84
N GLU A 90 -13.89 -18.82 15.35
CA GLU A 90 -15.02 -18.75 16.27
C GLU A 90 -14.57 -18.93 17.74
N ASP A 91 -13.50 -19.70 17.96
CA ASP A 91 -12.93 -19.99 19.29
C ASP A 91 -11.39 -19.83 19.31
N PRO A 92 -10.77 -19.49 20.46
CA PRO A 92 -9.30 -19.46 20.58
C PRO A 92 -8.59 -20.75 20.17
N ASP A 93 -9.22 -21.92 20.31
CA ASP A 93 -8.66 -23.19 19.85
C ASP A 93 -8.50 -23.23 18.32
N ASP A 94 -9.35 -22.53 17.55
CA ASP A 94 -9.22 -22.42 16.08
C ASP A 94 -7.94 -21.66 15.70
N VAL A 95 -7.62 -20.61 16.46
CA VAL A 95 -6.39 -19.82 16.28
C VAL A 95 -5.15 -20.67 16.57
N LEU A 96 -5.20 -21.47 17.64
CA LEU A 96 -4.10 -22.37 18.02
C LEU A 96 -3.94 -23.55 17.05
N ALA A 97 -5.03 -23.95 16.39
CA ALA A 97 -5.04 -25.02 15.40
C ALA A 97 -4.62 -24.54 13.99
N LEU A 98 -4.54 -23.23 13.74
CA LEU A 98 -4.11 -22.68 12.45
C LEU A 98 -2.70 -23.17 12.11
N ASP A 99 -2.58 -23.83 10.95
CA ASP A 99 -1.30 -24.13 10.30
C ASP A 99 -1.08 -23.17 9.12
N PRO A 100 -0.27 -22.11 9.29
CA PRO A 100 -0.03 -21.14 8.23
C PRO A 100 0.54 -21.76 6.96
N TRP A 101 1.32 -22.85 7.07
CA TRP A 101 1.89 -23.49 5.89
C TRP A 101 0.84 -24.27 5.11
N ALA A 102 -0.07 -24.95 5.80
CA ALA A 102 -1.19 -25.65 5.16
C ALA A 102 -2.15 -24.68 4.46
N VAL A 103 -2.35 -23.47 5.01
CA VAL A 103 -3.26 -22.45 4.47
C VAL A 103 -2.63 -21.65 3.33
N TYR A 104 -1.45 -21.05 3.55
CA TYR A 104 -0.88 -20.09 2.58
C TYR A 104 0.13 -20.74 1.62
N GLY A 105 0.74 -21.85 2.03
CA GLY A 105 1.67 -22.63 1.20
C GLY A 105 2.94 -21.89 0.76
N GLU A 106 3.65 -22.53 -0.18
CA GLU A 106 4.85 -21.99 -0.79
C GLU A 106 4.50 -21.06 -1.96
N ARG A 107 5.21 -19.93 -2.05
CA ARG A 107 5.16 -19.07 -3.24
C ARG A 107 6.32 -19.42 -4.19
N ASN A 108 6.01 -19.52 -5.48
CA ASN A 108 7.02 -19.84 -6.48
C ASN A 108 8.08 -18.73 -6.55
N HIS A 109 9.34 -19.09 -6.27
CA HIS A 109 10.45 -18.13 -6.24
C HIS A 109 10.69 -17.42 -7.59
N ALA A 110 10.57 -18.12 -8.72
CA ALA A 110 10.78 -17.50 -10.03
C ALA A 110 9.71 -16.43 -10.31
N THR A 111 8.45 -16.72 -9.98
CA THR A 111 7.35 -15.75 -10.06
C THR A 111 7.61 -14.55 -9.15
N LEU A 112 8.05 -14.75 -7.91
CA LEU A 112 8.40 -13.64 -7.02
C LEU A 112 9.48 -12.75 -7.64
N VAL A 113 10.56 -13.34 -8.14
CA VAL A 113 11.66 -12.58 -8.75
C VAL A 113 11.16 -11.74 -9.94
N GLU A 114 10.30 -12.30 -10.79
CA GLU A 114 9.70 -11.59 -11.91
C GLU A 114 8.82 -10.41 -11.44
N GLU A 115 7.86 -10.68 -10.55
CA GLU A 115 6.94 -9.68 -9.99
C GLU A 115 7.68 -8.49 -9.36
N TYR A 116 8.71 -8.78 -8.56
CA TYR A 116 9.50 -7.75 -7.88
C TYR A 116 10.34 -6.90 -8.84
N ASN A 117 10.91 -7.51 -9.89
CA ASN A 117 11.67 -6.79 -10.90
C ASN A 117 10.77 -5.91 -11.76
N ASP A 118 9.61 -6.41 -12.17
CA ASP A 118 8.64 -5.67 -12.98
C ASP A 118 8.05 -4.49 -12.21
N HIS A 119 7.71 -4.70 -10.94
CA HIS A 119 7.27 -3.63 -10.06
C HIS A 119 8.32 -2.51 -9.95
N TYR A 120 9.57 -2.89 -9.68
CA TYR A 120 10.67 -1.93 -9.59
C TYR A 120 10.93 -1.19 -10.91
N ALA A 121 10.90 -1.90 -12.05
CA ALA A 121 11.09 -1.31 -13.37
C ALA A 121 9.97 -0.30 -13.71
N THR A 122 8.72 -0.64 -13.36
CA THR A 122 7.56 0.24 -13.54
C THR A 122 7.71 1.54 -12.74
N LEU A 123 8.12 1.44 -11.48
CA LEU A 123 8.33 2.62 -10.63
C LEU A 123 9.48 3.49 -11.14
N ARG A 124 10.57 2.89 -11.59
CA ARG A 124 11.68 3.63 -12.22
C ARG A 124 11.26 4.40 -13.46
N GLN A 125 10.33 3.87 -14.26
CA GLN A 125 9.80 4.57 -15.42
C GLN A 125 8.85 5.69 -15.00
N ARG A 126 8.04 5.46 -13.97
CA ARG A 126 7.02 6.42 -13.49
C ARG A 126 7.62 7.58 -12.69
N TYR A 127 8.64 7.31 -11.88
CA TYR A 127 9.29 8.27 -10.98
C TYR A 127 10.82 8.28 -11.20
N PRO A 128 11.31 8.70 -12.38
CA PRO A 128 12.71 8.58 -12.75
C PRO A 128 13.67 9.42 -11.89
N ASP A 129 13.15 10.47 -11.24
CA ASP A 129 13.93 11.41 -10.44
C ASP A 129 14.09 10.97 -8.96
N THR A 130 13.53 9.81 -8.58
CA THR A 130 13.53 9.32 -7.18
C THR A 130 14.37 8.05 -6.99
N VAL A 131 14.82 7.81 -5.76
CA VAL A 131 15.18 6.46 -5.33
C VAL A 131 13.89 5.65 -5.23
N ASN A 132 13.71 4.73 -6.17
CA ASN A 132 12.57 3.83 -6.22
C ASN A 132 12.82 2.60 -5.36
N MET A 133 11.75 1.94 -4.93
CA MET A 133 11.82 0.69 -4.17
C MET A 133 10.67 -0.24 -4.48
N THR A 134 10.85 -1.47 -4.05
CA THR A 134 9.84 -2.52 -3.94
C THR A 134 10.03 -3.15 -2.57
N GLY A 135 9.15 -4.05 -2.15
CA GLY A 135 9.36 -4.68 -0.84
C GLY A 135 8.20 -5.50 -0.31
N ILE A 136 8.37 -5.86 0.96
CA ILE A 136 7.41 -6.57 1.79
C ILE A 136 7.08 -5.66 2.96
N TYR A 137 5.79 -5.43 3.21
CA TYR A 137 5.30 -4.68 4.35
C TYR A 137 4.73 -5.58 5.45
N VAL A 138 4.33 -6.79 5.08
CA VAL A 138 3.89 -7.81 6.04
C VAL A 138 5.10 -8.54 6.63
N SER A 139 5.45 -8.16 7.86
CA SER A 139 6.36 -8.91 8.73
C SER A 139 5.65 -10.06 9.43
N LEU A 140 6.38 -10.87 10.20
CA LEU A 140 5.78 -11.89 11.08
C LEU A 140 4.75 -11.27 12.04
N MET A 141 5.11 -10.16 12.71
CA MET A 141 4.24 -9.56 13.72
C MET A 141 3.01 -8.88 13.10
N SER A 142 3.22 -8.10 12.04
CA SER A 142 2.09 -7.49 11.33
C SER A 142 1.22 -8.53 10.65
N GLY A 143 1.80 -9.63 10.14
CA GLY A 143 1.04 -10.75 9.60
C GLY A 143 0.17 -11.42 10.66
N LEU A 144 0.69 -11.66 11.86
CA LEU A 144 -0.13 -12.17 12.97
C LEU A 144 -1.25 -11.20 13.35
N ILE A 145 -1.00 -9.89 13.31
CA ILE A 145 -2.04 -8.89 13.54
C ILE A 145 -3.10 -8.96 12.42
N GLU A 146 -2.70 -9.01 11.15
CA GLU A 146 -3.65 -9.12 10.02
C GLU A 146 -4.49 -10.40 10.11
N ILE A 147 -3.92 -11.51 10.56
CA ILE A 147 -4.62 -12.79 10.67
C ILE A 147 -5.56 -12.80 11.89
N LEU A 148 -5.11 -12.28 13.04
CA LEU A 148 -5.73 -12.57 14.34
C LEU A 148 -6.32 -11.35 15.06
N ALA A 149 -5.95 -10.12 14.70
CA ALA A 149 -6.44 -8.94 15.40
C ALA A 149 -7.89 -8.68 14.99
N GLY A 150 -8.82 -9.02 15.89
CA GLY A 150 -10.25 -8.79 15.67
C GLY A 150 -11.22 -9.58 16.52
N THR A 151 -10.68 -10.44 17.40
CA THR A 151 -11.42 -11.06 18.51
C THR A 151 -11.70 -10.08 19.64
#